data_AF-A0A7C5KL92-F1
#
_entry.id   AF-A0A7C5KL92-F1
#
_cell.length_a   1.000
_cell.length_b   1.000
_cell.length_c   1.000
_cell.angle_alpha   90.00
_cell.angle_beta   90.00
_cell.angle_gamma   90.00
#
_symmetry.space_group_name_H-M   'P 1'
#
loop_
_entity.id
_entity.type
_entity.pdbx_description
1 polymer ?
#
loop_
_entity_poly.entity_id
_entity_poly.type
_entity_poly.pdbx_seq_one_letter_code
_entity_poly.pdbx_strand_id
1 'polypeptide(L)'
;MVEDRPSPDPQQTAEVLGPGLAALRKTFAAGYPKGTFPNWDDTEFVVPVMVFANEKSYENYRKHGHGFFPGTGLAAAFYTSHSEIPEAFRGVLYVWQGAKEAKFYHEVFHEATHQLMHNACKGERMGPTPWLEEGIAEYWGTYQGNKYKGFTFGHFLHGRFPTIQSAASSYYQALKKGKKTGSFLTPKQMLGIDQKRFEIMKRILDNRIKGTPQQRIEAGLTVSLIYAQGWAFIYFCYNFKDGKYKEAFEKMVHDELRYEYSFDKCAEYLGMKSDEDWERLNKEFFLFCFRTMRRLANR
;
A
#
# COMPACT_ATOMS: atom_id res chain seq x y z
N MET A 1 2.57 21.62 -14.44
CA MET A 1 3.68 21.40 -13.48
C MET A 1 3.23 21.94 -12.15
N VAL A 2 3.31 21.14 -11.08
CA VAL A 2 2.94 21.59 -9.72
C VAL A 2 4.11 22.40 -9.17
N GLU A 3 3.84 23.64 -8.74
CA GLU A 3 4.81 24.53 -8.10
C GLU A 3 5.35 23.88 -6.81
N ASP A 4 6.67 23.78 -6.65
CA ASP A 4 7.29 23.33 -5.40
C ASP A 4 7.11 24.45 -4.36
N ARG A 5 6.18 24.26 -3.41
CA ARG A 5 5.97 25.17 -2.28
C ARG A 5 6.58 24.57 -1.00
N PRO A 6 7.18 25.40 -0.13
CA PRO A 6 7.62 24.93 1.18
C PRO A 6 6.44 24.31 1.94
N SER A 7 6.72 23.23 2.66
CA SER A 7 5.70 22.50 3.42
C SER A 7 5.01 23.41 4.46
N PRO A 8 3.70 23.26 4.66
CA PRO A 8 2.92 24.09 5.60
C PRO A 8 3.42 23.95 7.04
N ASP A 9 3.39 24.96 7.91
CA ASP A 9 3.74 24.79 9.34
C ASP A 9 2.88 23.68 10.04
N PRO A 10 3.21 23.19 11.26
CA PRO A 10 2.45 22.09 11.89
C PRO A 10 0.94 22.36 12.04
N GLN A 11 0.54 23.61 12.28
CA GLN A 11 -0.86 23.99 12.39
C GLN A 11 -1.54 23.94 11.01
N GLN A 12 -0.90 24.50 9.99
CA GLN A 12 -1.34 24.39 8.61
C GLN A 12 -1.34 22.93 8.13
N THR A 13 -0.42 22.10 8.61
CA THR A 13 -0.39 20.67 8.32
C THR A 13 -1.62 19.99 8.92
N ALA A 14 -1.97 20.27 10.17
CA ALA A 14 -3.20 19.76 10.79
C ALA A 14 -4.47 20.24 10.06
N GLU A 15 -4.52 21.51 9.66
CA GLU A 15 -5.64 22.10 8.90
C GLU A 15 -5.85 21.44 7.53
N VAL A 16 -4.79 20.89 6.93
CA VAL A 16 -4.85 20.19 5.65
C VAL A 16 -5.11 18.71 5.82
N LEU A 17 -4.46 18.09 6.81
CA LEU A 17 -4.58 16.66 7.07
C LEU A 17 -5.98 16.31 7.53
N GLY A 18 -6.60 17.11 8.41
CA GLY A 18 -7.94 16.83 8.92
C GLY A 18 -8.98 16.57 7.81
N PRO A 19 -9.21 17.53 6.89
CA PRO A 19 -10.13 17.35 5.78
C PRO A 19 -9.73 16.22 4.82
N GLY A 20 -8.43 16.05 4.54
CA GLY A 20 -7.94 14.97 3.68
C GLY A 20 -8.21 13.58 4.26
N LEU A 21 -7.91 13.39 5.55
CA LEU A 21 -8.18 12.15 6.28
C LEU A 21 -9.68 11.88 6.40
N ALA A 22 -10.51 12.90 6.60
CA ALA A 22 -11.97 12.76 6.60
C ALA A 22 -12.50 12.32 5.23
N ALA A 23 -11.99 12.92 4.15
CA ALA A 23 -12.35 12.54 2.79
C ALA A 23 -11.88 11.12 2.44
N LEU A 24 -10.68 10.74 2.88
CA LEU A 24 -10.13 9.39 2.74
C LEU A 24 -11.04 8.39 3.43
N ARG A 25 -11.35 8.58 4.72
CA ARG A 25 -12.26 7.73 5.50
C ARG A 25 -13.60 7.51 4.81
N LYS A 26 -14.22 8.60 4.35
CA LYS A 26 -15.52 8.55 3.68
C LYS A 26 -15.45 7.76 2.37
N THR A 27 -14.46 8.06 1.53
CA THR A 27 -14.31 7.43 0.21
C THR A 27 -13.92 5.96 0.35
N PHE A 28 -13.01 5.66 1.28
CA PHE A 28 -12.58 4.32 1.62
C PHE A 28 -13.77 3.46 2.05
N ALA A 29 -14.56 3.91 3.03
CA ALA A 29 -15.74 3.17 3.48
C ALA A 29 -16.79 2.98 2.37
N ALA A 30 -16.99 3.98 1.50
CA ALA A 30 -17.90 3.88 0.36
C ALA A 30 -17.39 2.99 -0.77
N GLY A 31 -16.07 2.70 -0.80
CA GLY A 31 -15.42 1.87 -1.82
C GLY A 31 -15.65 0.37 -1.64
N TYR A 32 -16.26 -0.04 -0.53
CA TYR A 32 -16.50 -1.43 -0.16
C TYR A 32 -17.96 -1.68 0.24
N PRO A 33 -18.42 -2.94 0.22
CA PRO A 33 -19.76 -3.29 0.68
C PRO A 33 -20.03 -2.83 2.12
N LYS A 34 -21.29 -2.48 2.41
CA LYS A 34 -21.73 -2.10 3.76
C LYS A 34 -21.42 -3.24 4.74
N GLY A 35 -20.75 -2.93 5.85
CA GLY A 35 -20.36 -3.90 6.87
C GLY A 35 -18.99 -4.54 6.67
N THR A 36 -18.28 -4.22 5.58
CA THR A 36 -16.86 -4.62 5.45
C THR A 36 -16.01 -3.97 6.53
N PHE A 37 -16.24 -2.67 6.78
CA PHE A 37 -15.59 -1.87 7.82
C PHE A 37 -16.60 -1.53 8.92
N PRO A 38 -16.19 -1.51 10.20
CA PRO A 38 -17.04 -1.01 11.28
C PRO A 38 -17.35 0.47 11.07
N ASN A 39 -18.40 0.98 11.72
CA ASN A 39 -18.56 2.43 11.77
C ASN A 39 -17.39 2.99 12.61
N TRP A 40 -16.83 4.12 12.19
CA TRP A 40 -15.68 4.72 12.87
C TRP A 40 -16.06 5.29 14.24
N ASP A 41 -17.34 5.58 14.43
CA ASP A 41 -17.90 5.94 15.73
C ASP A 41 -18.07 4.72 16.66
N ASP A 42 -17.95 3.48 16.12
CA ASP A 42 -18.11 2.23 16.88
C ASP A 42 -16.77 1.70 17.44
N THR A 43 -15.65 2.38 17.18
CA THR A 43 -14.34 2.00 17.74
C THR A 43 -13.99 2.89 18.93
N GLU A 44 -13.77 2.29 20.09
CA GLU A 44 -13.27 2.99 21.30
C GLU A 44 -11.80 3.42 21.17
N PHE A 45 -11.12 3.00 20.10
CA PHE A 45 -9.70 3.22 19.94
C PHE A 45 -9.38 4.59 19.33
N VAL A 46 -8.44 5.28 19.97
CA VAL A 46 -7.89 6.53 19.46
C VAL A 46 -6.63 6.23 18.65
N VAL A 47 -6.42 6.95 17.54
CA VAL A 47 -5.15 6.90 16.81
C VAL A 47 -4.57 8.31 16.78
N PRO A 48 -3.58 8.62 17.64
CA PRO A 48 -2.90 9.89 17.60
C PRO A 48 -2.13 10.10 16.29
N VAL A 49 -2.12 11.35 15.83
CA VAL A 49 -1.29 11.81 14.71
C VAL A 49 -0.25 12.78 15.27
N MET A 50 1.03 12.42 15.15
CA MET A 50 2.15 13.25 15.59
C MET A 50 2.75 13.98 14.39
N VAL A 51 2.56 15.31 14.35
CA VAL A 51 3.05 16.16 13.26
C VAL A 51 4.34 16.87 13.69
N PHE A 52 5.43 16.60 12.99
CA PHE A 52 6.72 17.24 13.20
C PHE A 52 6.92 18.38 12.20
N ALA A 53 7.53 19.46 12.66
CA ALA A 53 7.77 20.65 11.84
C ALA A 53 8.70 20.39 10.64
N ASN A 54 9.59 19.40 10.74
CA ASN A 54 10.49 18.98 9.67
C ASN A 54 11.19 17.65 10.00
N GLU A 55 11.85 17.07 8.99
CA GLU A 55 12.67 15.86 9.08
C GLU A 55 13.70 15.93 10.21
N LYS A 56 14.35 17.08 10.42
CA LYS A 56 15.34 17.25 11.49
C LYS A 56 14.72 17.13 12.89
N SER A 57 13.53 17.68 13.10
CA SER A 57 12.81 17.58 14.39
C SER A 57 12.34 16.15 14.65
N TYR A 58 11.89 15.45 13.61
CA TYR A 58 11.56 14.03 13.67
C TYR A 58 12.79 13.17 13.97
N GLU A 59 13.92 13.41 13.30
CA GLU A 59 15.17 12.70 13.56
C GLU A 59 15.69 12.94 14.98
N ASN A 60 15.53 14.17 15.48
CA ASN A 60 15.86 14.48 16.87
C ASN A 60 14.98 13.69 17.85
N TYR A 61 13.67 13.63 17.60
CA TYR A 61 12.74 12.80 18.38
C TYR A 61 13.13 11.32 18.32
N ARG A 62 13.43 10.79 17.14
CA ARG A 62 13.85 9.40 16.94
C ARG A 62 15.15 9.05 17.66
N LYS A 63 16.16 9.94 17.63
CA LYS A 63 17.46 9.71 18.29
C LYS A 63 17.39 9.71 19.82
N HIS A 64 16.49 10.52 20.37
CA HIS A 64 16.32 10.66 21.83
C HIS A 64 15.17 9.82 22.38
N GLY A 65 14.30 9.32 21.50
CA GLY A 65 13.30 8.32 21.81
C GLY A 65 13.84 6.90 21.70
N HIS A 66 12.94 5.92 21.82
CA HIS A 66 13.27 4.50 21.72
C HIS A 66 13.66 4.10 20.28
N GLY A 67 14.57 3.14 20.11
CA GLY A 67 15.20 2.79 18.82
C GLY A 67 14.30 2.14 17.75
N PHE A 68 12.97 2.29 17.85
CA PHE A 68 11.98 1.61 17.02
C PHE A 68 11.38 2.48 15.90
N PHE A 69 11.71 3.77 15.84
CA PHE A 69 11.14 4.69 14.85
C PHE A 69 11.79 4.54 13.45
N PRO A 70 11.04 4.83 12.37
CA PRO A 70 11.49 4.62 10.99
C PRO A 70 12.61 5.58 10.60
N GLY A 71 13.38 5.18 9.59
CA GLY A 71 14.34 6.07 8.96
C GLY A 71 13.66 7.27 8.29
N THR A 72 14.40 8.35 8.09
CA THR A 72 13.86 9.63 7.61
C THR A 72 13.59 9.70 6.11
N GLY A 73 13.77 8.60 5.37
CA GLY A 73 13.59 8.56 3.91
C GLY A 73 12.13 8.67 3.43
N LEU A 74 11.17 8.56 4.35
CA LEU A 74 9.73 8.73 4.14
C LEU A 74 9.29 10.09 4.72
N ALA A 75 8.05 10.51 4.51
CA ALA A 75 7.43 11.68 5.15
C ALA A 75 6.34 11.31 6.16
N ALA A 76 5.96 10.04 6.22
CA ALA A 76 5.01 9.52 7.20
C ALA A 76 5.32 8.05 7.52
N ALA A 77 4.81 7.59 8.66
CA ALA A 77 4.79 6.18 9.02
C ALA A 77 3.73 5.88 10.07
N PHE A 78 3.00 4.78 9.91
CA PHE A 78 2.07 4.25 10.89
C PHE A 78 2.66 3.07 11.66
N TYR A 79 2.47 3.05 12.98
CA TYR A 79 2.93 1.97 13.84
C TYR A 79 1.80 1.43 14.70
N THR A 80 1.62 0.12 14.69
CA THR A 80 0.74 -0.60 15.62
C THR A 80 1.50 -1.11 16.83
N SER A 81 0.83 -1.11 17.98
CA SER A 81 1.15 -1.94 19.17
C SER A 81 2.65 -2.19 19.42
N HIS A 82 3.31 -1.26 20.10
CA HIS A 82 4.53 -1.54 20.87
C HIS A 82 4.23 -1.37 22.35
N SER A 83 5.04 -1.97 23.24
CA SER A 83 4.85 -1.95 24.70
C SER A 83 4.75 -0.55 25.33
N GLU A 84 5.04 0.49 24.55
CA GLU A 84 5.04 1.90 24.94
C GLU A 84 3.84 2.69 24.40
N ILE A 85 3.07 2.11 23.47
CA ILE A 85 1.79 2.71 23.05
C ILE A 85 0.75 2.35 24.12
N PRO A 86 0.05 3.35 24.72
CA PRO A 86 -1.06 3.08 25.63
C PRO A 86 -2.07 2.11 25.00
N GLU A 87 -2.60 1.16 25.78
CA GLU A 87 -3.57 0.16 25.30
C GLU A 87 -4.82 0.79 24.66
N ALA A 88 -5.15 2.04 25.02
CA ALA A 88 -6.21 2.82 24.41
C ALA A 88 -5.96 3.19 22.94
N PHE A 89 -4.73 3.04 22.44
CA PHE A 89 -4.34 3.38 21.08
C PHE A 89 -4.08 2.14 20.23
N ARG A 90 -4.68 2.10 19.05
CA ARG A 90 -4.39 1.04 18.05
C ARG A 90 -3.04 1.22 17.37
N GLY A 91 -2.56 2.45 17.35
CA GLY A 91 -1.30 2.80 16.73
C GLY A 91 -1.05 4.30 16.77
N VAL A 92 0.07 4.73 16.20
CA VAL A 92 0.46 6.14 16.09
C VAL A 92 0.87 6.42 14.65
N LEU A 93 0.30 7.49 14.06
CA LEU A 93 0.72 8.00 12.76
C LEU A 93 1.72 9.14 12.97
N TYR A 94 2.97 8.94 12.56
CA TYR A 94 4.01 9.96 12.57
C TYR A 94 4.06 10.64 11.19
N VAL A 95 4.10 11.97 11.16
CA VAL A 95 4.14 12.77 9.93
C VAL A 95 5.19 13.86 10.06
N TRP A 96 6.12 13.96 9.12
CA TRP A 96 7.15 15.00 9.14
C TRP A 96 7.37 15.60 7.76
N GLN A 97 7.67 16.89 7.75
CA GLN A 97 7.86 17.66 6.53
C GLN A 97 9.29 17.55 6.00
N GLY A 98 9.45 17.55 4.68
CA GLY A 98 10.77 17.40 4.05
C GLY A 98 10.71 16.82 2.63
N ALA A 99 9.61 16.14 2.30
CA ALA A 99 9.31 15.74 0.92
C ALA A 99 8.61 16.84 0.13
N LYS A 100 8.68 16.76 -1.21
CA LYS A 100 7.83 17.55 -2.10
C LYS A 100 6.36 17.32 -1.74
N GLU A 101 5.53 18.36 -1.83
CA GLU A 101 4.11 18.34 -1.41
C GLU A 101 3.34 17.10 -1.95
N ALA A 102 3.54 16.77 -3.22
CA ALA A 102 2.89 15.61 -3.84
C ALA A 102 3.27 14.27 -3.18
N LYS A 103 4.56 14.09 -2.88
CA LYS A 103 5.10 12.91 -2.20
C LYS A 103 4.64 12.89 -0.74
N PHE A 104 4.70 14.04 -0.06
CA PHE A 104 4.26 14.20 1.33
C PHE A 104 2.82 13.71 1.52
N TYR A 105 1.85 14.23 0.77
CA TYR A 105 0.46 13.81 0.95
C TYR A 105 0.23 12.35 0.55
N HIS A 106 0.93 11.86 -0.47
CA HIS A 106 0.79 10.45 -0.86
C HIS A 106 1.23 9.53 0.28
N GLU A 107 2.39 9.79 0.88
CA GLU A 107 2.89 9.01 2.01
C GLU A 107 1.97 9.16 3.23
N VAL A 108 1.44 10.35 3.52
CA VAL A 108 0.47 10.51 4.62
C VAL A 108 -0.82 9.72 4.37
N PHE A 109 -1.39 9.77 3.17
CA PHE A 109 -2.62 9.04 2.86
C PHE A 109 -2.40 7.53 2.75
N HIS A 110 -1.21 7.09 2.31
CA HIS A 110 -0.80 5.69 2.36
C HIS A 110 -0.81 5.17 3.79
N GLU A 111 -0.10 5.83 4.70
CA GLU A 111 -0.01 5.43 6.11
C GLU A 111 -1.34 5.60 6.86
N ALA A 112 -2.14 6.61 6.50
CA ALA A 112 -3.49 6.75 7.01
C ALA A 112 -4.40 5.61 6.55
N THR A 113 -4.18 5.04 5.36
CA THR A 113 -4.94 3.88 4.91
C THR A 113 -4.60 2.65 5.77
N HIS A 114 -3.33 2.44 6.12
CA HIS A 114 -2.94 1.44 7.11
C HIS A 114 -3.71 1.63 8.42
N GLN A 115 -3.69 2.85 8.97
CA GLN A 115 -4.49 3.17 10.16
C GLN A 115 -5.96 2.74 10.03
N LEU A 116 -6.62 3.02 8.90
CA LEU A 116 -8.02 2.63 8.69
C LEU A 116 -8.20 1.12 8.71
N MET A 117 -7.33 0.38 8.03
CA MET A 117 -7.41 -1.07 7.99
C MET A 117 -7.15 -1.71 9.36
N HIS A 118 -6.15 -1.23 10.10
CA HIS A 118 -5.81 -1.72 11.44
C HIS A 118 -6.91 -1.37 12.47
N ASN A 119 -7.58 -0.23 12.34
CA ASN A 119 -8.74 0.08 13.17
C ASN A 119 -9.97 -0.80 12.85
N ALA A 120 -10.09 -1.27 11.61
CA ALA A 120 -11.22 -2.07 11.17
C ALA A 120 -11.04 -3.58 11.38
N CYS A 121 -9.82 -4.03 11.61
CA CYS A 121 -9.53 -5.44 11.78
C CYS A 121 -10.01 -5.96 13.15
N LYS A 122 -10.38 -7.23 13.22
CA LYS A 122 -10.85 -7.87 14.46
C LYS A 122 -9.73 -8.09 15.48
N GLY A 123 -8.49 -8.28 15.01
CA GLY A 123 -7.32 -8.50 15.86
C GLY A 123 -6.59 -7.21 16.20
N GLU A 124 -5.39 -7.32 16.79
CA GLU A 124 -4.56 -6.17 17.17
C GLU A 124 -3.95 -5.45 15.96
N ARG A 125 -3.73 -6.19 14.87
CA ARG A 125 -3.17 -5.71 13.60
C ARG A 125 -3.95 -6.23 12.39
N MET A 126 -3.69 -5.72 11.20
CA MET A 126 -4.17 -6.32 9.95
C MET A 126 -3.56 -7.72 9.76
N GLY A 127 -4.21 -8.53 8.92
CA GLY A 127 -3.72 -9.87 8.59
C GLY A 127 -2.32 -9.86 7.93
N PRO A 128 -1.71 -11.04 7.76
CA PRO A 128 -0.32 -11.21 7.36
C PRO A 128 -0.13 -11.25 5.82
N THR A 129 -0.84 -10.42 5.05
CA THR A 129 -0.82 -10.45 3.59
C THR A 129 -0.17 -9.16 3.00
N PRO A 130 1.17 -9.13 2.82
CA PRO A 130 1.90 -7.92 2.46
C PRO A 130 1.42 -7.20 1.20
N TRP A 131 1.11 -7.95 0.14
CA TRP A 131 0.66 -7.36 -1.13
C TRP A 131 -0.71 -6.68 -0.99
N LEU A 132 -1.56 -7.21 -0.09
CA LEU A 132 -2.91 -6.72 0.11
C LEU A 132 -2.86 -5.46 0.97
N GLU A 133 -2.17 -5.52 2.10
CA GLU A 133 -1.98 -4.37 3.00
C GLU A 133 -1.31 -3.19 2.25
N GLU A 134 -0.13 -3.40 1.66
CA GLU A 134 0.59 -2.33 0.98
C GLU A 134 -0.09 -1.92 -0.33
N GLY A 135 -0.71 -2.86 -1.04
CA GLY A 135 -1.46 -2.56 -2.26
C GLY A 135 -2.66 -1.65 -1.98
N ILE A 136 -3.43 -1.93 -0.93
CA ILE A 136 -4.60 -1.12 -0.54
C ILE A 136 -4.12 0.27 -0.13
N ALA A 137 -3.05 0.36 0.65
CA ALA A 137 -2.47 1.62 1.08
C ALA A 137 -1.97 2.46 -0.11
N GLU A 138 -1.30 1.84 -1.09
CA GLU A 138 -0.90 2.55 -2.31
C GLU A 138 -2.12 2.99 -3.13
N TYR A 139 -3.16 2.16 -3.25
CA TYR A 139 -4.37 2.46 -4.02
C TYR A 139 -5.17 3.60 -3.41
N TRP A 140 -5.49 3.54 -2.12
CA TRP A 140 -6.23 4.61 -1.45
C TRP A 140 -5.37 5.80 -1.05
N GLY A 141 -4.05 5.64 -0.98
CA GLY A 141 -3.09 6.72 -0.88
C GLY A 141 -2.94 7.53 -2.18
N THR A 142 -3.49 7.06 -3.30
CA THR A 142 -3.59 7.87 -4.51
C THR A 142 -4.70 8.91 -4.39
N TYR A 143 -4.41 10.14 -4.79
CA TYR A 143 -5.39 11.21 -4.72
C TYR A 143 -5.34 12.16 -5.92
N GLN A 144 -6.47 12.85 -6.13
CA GLN A 144 -6.57 14.05 -6.95
C GLN A 144 -7.14 15.19 -6.11
N GLY A 145 -6.77 16.41 -6.46
CA GLY A 145 -7.20 17.62 -5.76
C GLY A 145 -6.10 18.20 -4.88
N ASN A 146 -6.49 19.03 -3.92
CA ASN A 146 -5.59 19.70 -2.98
C ASN A 146 -6.37 20.22 -1.78
N LYS A 147 -5.64 20.78 -0.80
CA LYS A 147 -6.22 21.32 0.43
C LYS A 147 -7.34 22.34 0.25
N TYR A 148 -7.37 23.07 -0.86
CA TYR A 148 -8.38 24.11 -1.12
C TYR A 148 -9.61 23.58 -1.84
N LYS A 149 -9.44 22.53 -2.67
CA LYS A 149 -10.52 21.95 -3.51
C LYS A 149 -11.05 20.63 -2.98
N GLY A 150 -10.46 20.12 -1.90
CA GLY A 150 -10.72 18.78 -1.38
C GLY A 150 -9.91 17.71 -2.10
N PHE A 151 -9.96 16.51 -1.54
CA PHE A 151 -9.27 15.32 -2.02
C PHE A 151 -10.29 14.27 -2.47
N THR A 152 -9.95 13.56 -3.55
CA THR A 152 -10.65 12.35 -4.01
C THR A 152 -9.63 11.24 -4.17
N PHE A 153 -10.01 9.98 -3.98
CA PHE A 153 -9.08 8.86 -3.82
C PHE A 153 -9.37 7.68 -4.75
N GLY A 154 -8.44 6.71 -4.83
CA GLY A 154 -8.60 5.50 -5.67
C GLY A 154 -8.27 5.75 -7.15
N HIS A 155 -7.41 6.73 -7.41
CA HIS A 155 -6.96 7.16 -8.72
C HIS A 155 -5.74 6.37 -9.24
N PHE A 156 -5.32 6.69 -10.45
CA PHE A 156 -4.13 6.10 -11.04
C PHE A 156 -2.84 6.65 -10.40
N LEU A 157 -1.98 5.78 -9.90
CA LEU A 157 -0.70 6.14 -9.28
C LEU A 157 0.41 6.31 -10.32
N HIS A 158 0.59 7.54 -10.81
CA HIS A 158 1.66 7.85 -11.76
C HIS A 158 3.06 7.57 -11.20
N GLY A 159 3.28 7.65 -9.88
CA GLY A 159 4.57 7.38 -9.25
C GLY A 159 5.04 5.92 -9.34
N ARG A 160 4.10 4.96 -9.29
CA ARG A 160 4.39 3.52 -9.39
C ARG A 160 4.35 2.99 -10.82
N PHE A 161 3.66 3.69 -11.72
CA PHE A 161 3.50 3.27 -13.11
C PHE A 161 4.83 2.98 -13.85
N PRO A 162 5.90 3.80 -13.75
CA PRO A 162 7.18 3.50 -14.38
C PRO A 162 7.78 2.16 -13.96
N THR A 163 7.70 1.82 -12.66
CA THR A 163 8.17 0.55 -12.12
C THR A 163 7.39 -0.62 -12.73
N ILE A 164 6.07 -0.53 -12.78
CA ILE A 164 5.20 -1.55 -13.39
C ILE A 164 5.46 -1.70 -14.88
N GLN A 165 5.59 -0.60 -15.60
CA GLN A 165 5.84 -0.63 -17.04
C GLN A 165 7.21 -1.25 -17.35
N SER A 166 8.23 -0.95 -16.55
CA SER A 166 9.57 -1.55 -16.67
C SER A 166 9.55 -3.05 -16.37
N ALA A 167 8.88 -3.45 -15.28
CA ALA A 167 8.67 -4.85 -14.89
C ALA A 167 7.98 -5.65 -16.00
N ALA A 168 6.83 -5.16 -16.49
CA ALA A 168 6.07 -5.81 -17.55
C ALA A 168 6.86 -5.87 -18.87
N SER A 169 7.58 -4.81 -19.23
CA SER A 169 8.42 -4.80 -20.44
C SER A 169 9.56 -5.82 -20.34
N SER A 170 10.23 -5.92 -19.19
CA SER A 170 11.29 -6.90 -18.94
C SER A 170 10.76 -8.33 -19.01
N TYR A 171 9.57 -8.57 -18.43
CA TYR A 171 8.86 -9.84 -18.52
C TYR A 171 8.56 -10.25 -19.96
N TYR A 172 8.01 -9.32 -20.76
CA TYR A 172 7.74 -9.56 -22.18
C TYR A 172 9.00 -9.94 -22.97
N GLN A 173 10.11 -9.24 -22.74
CA GLN A 173 11.38 -9.52 -23.40
C GLN A 173 11.95 -10.88 -22.99
N ALA A 174 11.79 -11.28 -21.72
CA ALA A 174 12.20 -12.59 -21.25
C ALA A 174 11.38 -13.70 -21.90
N LEU A 175 10.04 -13.57 -21.96
CA LEU A 175 9.14 -14.51 -22.63
C LEU A 175 9.52 -14.72 -24.10
N LYS A 176 9.78 -13.63 -24.84
CA LYS A 176 10.22 -13.70 -26.24
C LYS A 176 11.50 -14.49 -26.46
N LYS A 177 12.38 -14.53 -25.45
CA LYS A 177 13.67 -15.23 -25.49
C LYS A 177 13.59 -16.64 -24.88
N GLY A 178 12.39 -17.10 -24.48
CA GLY A 178 12.22 -18.36 -23.76
C GLY A 178 12.89 -18.38 -22.38
N LYS A 179 13.14 -17.20 -21.78
CA LYS A 179 13.81 -17.06 -20.48
C LYS A 179 12.79 -16.79 -19.38
N LYS A 180 13.04 -17.37 -18.20
CA LYS A 180 12.36 -16.97 -16.96
C LYS A 180 12.98 -15.67 -16.44
N THR A 181 12.17 -14.83 -15.80
CA THR A 181 12.64 -13.61 -15.12
C THR A 181 11.86 -13.37 -13.84
N GLY A 182 12.52 -12.85 -12.82
CA GLY A 182 11.90 -12.37 -11.58
C GLY A 182 11.53 -10.89 -11.63
N SER A 183 11.61 -10.24 -12.81
CA SER A 183 11.32 -8.81 -12.96
C SER A 183 9.84 -8.45 -12.89
N PHE A 184 8.94 -9.44 -12.91
CA PHE A 184 7.49 -9.29 -12.76
C PHE A 184 6.96 -10.53 -12.04
N LEU A 185 6.29 -10.33 -10.90
CA LEU A 185 5.62 -11.40 -10.18
C LEU A 185 4.32 -11.75 -10.89
N THR A 186 4.08 -13.03 -11.17
CA THR A 186 2.74 -13.47 -11.60
C THR A 186 1.75 -13.29 -10.45
N PRO A 187 0.43 -13.16 -10.70
CA PRO A 187 -0.57 -13.12 -9.64
C PRO A 187 -0.41 -14.28 -8.65
N LYS A 188 -0.24 -15.52 -9.13
CA LYS A 188 -0.01 -16.69 -8.26
C LYS A 188 1.19 -16.51 -7.32
N GLN A 189 2.30 -15.95 -7.82
CA GLN A 189 3.50 -15.71 -7.03
C GLN A 189 3.30 -14.58 -6.01
N MET A 190 2.73 -13.45 -6.43
CA MET A 190 2.51 -12.28 -5.59
C MET A 190 1.53 -12.59 -4.45
N LEU A 191 0.39 -13.21 -4.78
CA LEU A 191 -0.66 -13.55 -3.82
C LEU A 191 -0.24 -14.63 -2.82
N GLY A 192 0.76 -15.45 -3.18
CA GLY A 192 1.33 -16.51 -2.35
C GLY A 192 2.53 -16.07 -1.50
N ILE A 193 2.93 -14.80 -1.52
CA ILE A 193 3.96 -14.28 -0.61
C ILE A 193 3.31 -14.01 0.75
N ASP A 194 3.69 -14.81 1.75
CA ASP A 194 3.27 -14.61 3.14
C ASP A 194 4.11 -13.55 3.88
N GLN A 195 3.61 -13.10 5.04
CA GLN A 195 4.32 -12.13 5.89
C GLN A 195 5.72 -12.60 6.28
N LYS A 196 5.90 -13.89 6.60
CA LYS A 196 7.19 -14.41 7.08
C LYS A 196 8.27 -14.23 6.02
N ARG A 197 7.95 -14.57 4.76
CA ARG A 197 8.86 -14.43 3.63
C ARG A 197 9.14 -12.96 3.35
N PHE A 198 8.13 -12.10 3.40
CA PHE A 198 8.29 -10.67 3.20
C PHE A 198 9.16 -10.01 4.27
N GLU A 199 8.96 -10.35 5.56
CA GLU A 199 9.77 -9.86 6.67
C GLU A 199 11.23 -10.31 6.58
N ILE A 200 11.50 -11.55 6.14
CA ILE A 200 12.87 -12.00 5.87
C ILE A 200 13.53 -11.13 4.80
N MET A 201 12.81 -10.81 3.72
CA MET A 201 13.33 -9.93 2.66
C MET A 201 13.61 -8.52 3.18
N LYS A 202 12.70 -7.91 3.96
CA LYS A 202 12.93 -6.60 4.60
C LYS A 202 14.15 -6.62 5.52
N ARG A 203 14.28 -7.65 6.36
CA ARG A 203 15.44 -7.81 7.26
C ARG A 203 16.76 -7.99 6.52
N ILE A 204 16.76 -8.61 5.33
CA ILE A 204 17.95 -8.68 4.46
C ILE A 204 18.32 -7.29 3.93
N LEU A 205 17.33 -6.50 3.48
CA LEU A 205 17.54 -5.15 2.96
C LEU A 205 18.05 -4.19 4.05
N ASP A 206 17.50 -4.31 5.26
CA ASP A 206 17.87 -3.49 6.42
C ASP A 206 19.19 -3.95 7.09
N ASN A 207 19.92 -4.90 6.51
CA ASN A 207 21.13 -5.50 7.08
C ASN A 207 20.95 -6.16 8.46
N ARG A 208 19.70 -6.47 8.86
CA ARG A 208 19.39 -7.17 10.11
C ARG A 208 19.63 -8.68 10.02
N ILE A 209 19.66 -9.22 8.80
CA ILE A 209 20.09 -10.58 8.48
C ILE A 209 21.10 -10.51 7.33
N LYS A 210 22.16 -11.33 7.40
CA LYS A 210 23.15 -11.43 6.32
C LYS A 210 22.53 -12.14 5.10
N GLY A 211 22.27 -11.39 4.02
CA GLY A 211 21.94 -11.93 2.70
C GLY A 211 23.13 -11.90 1.74
N THR A 212 23.21 -12.88 0.83
CA THR A 212 24.13 -12.86 -0.32
C THR A 212 23.80 -11.69 -1.26
N PRO A 213 24.72 -11.26 -2.15
CA PRO A 213 24.40 -10.23 -3.15
C PRO A 213 23.15 -10.55 -3.97
N GLN A 214 22.99 -11.82 -4.38
CA GLN A 214 21.82 -12.26 -5.13
C GLN A 214 20.53 -12.18 -4.31
N GLN A 215 20.55 -12.62 -3.05
CA GLN A 215 19.39 -12.53 -2.15
C GLN A 215 18.97 -11.09 -1.89
N ARG A 216 19.92 -10.15 -1.79
CA ARG A 216 19.63 -8.72 -1.64
C ARG A 216 18.96 -8.13 -2.88
N ILE A 217 19.44 -8.50 -4.06
CA ILE A 217 18.81 -8.10 -5.33
C ILE A 217 17.38 -8.66 -5.42
N GLU A 218 17.20 -9.94 -5.13
CA GLU A 218 15.87 -10.59 -5.16
C GLU A 218 14.92 -9.98 -4.12
N ALA A 219 15.40 -9.74 -2.89
CA ALA A 219 14.63 -9.09 -1.84
C ALA A 219 14.23 -7.67 -2.25
N GLY A 220 15.16 -6.88 -2.79
CA GLY A 220 14.90 -5.50 -3.22
C GLY A 220 13.88 -5.43 -4.35
N LEU A 221 14.03 -6.31 -5.34
CA LEU A 221 13.06 -6.43 -6.43
C LEU A 221 11.69 -6.87 -5.91
N THR A 222 11.63 -7.92 -5.11
CA THR A 222 10.35 -8.48 -4.63
C THR A 222 9.63 -7.50 -3.72
N VAL A 223 10.32 -6.86 -2.76
CA VAL A 223 9.72 -5.84 -1.90
C VAL A 223 9.20 -4.69 -2.75
N SER A 224 10.00 -4.12 -3.65
CA SER A 224 9.55 -3.04 -4.55
C SER A 224 8.33 -3.43 -5.40
N LEU A 225 8.31 -4.66 -5.93
CA LEU A 225 7.20 -5.19 -6.71
C LEU A 225 5.95 -5.48 -5.87
N ILE A 226 6.07 -5.81 -4.59
CA ILE A 226 4.89 -6.04 -3.72
C ILE A 226 4.05 -4.75 -3.61
N TYR A 227 4.69 -3.59 -3.38
CA TYR A 227 3.98 -2.31 -3.35
C TYR A 227 3.43 -1.97 -4.74
N ALA A 228 4.29 -2.00 -5.77
CA ALA A 228 3.90 -1.55 -7.11
C ALA A 228 2.86 -2.48 -7.77
N GLN A 229 3.07 -3.80 -7.75
CA GLN A 229 2.15 -4.77 -8.35
C GLN A 229 0.93 -5.02 -7.47
N GLY A 230 1.03 -4.89 -6.14
CA GLY A 230 -0.12 -4.89 -5.24
C GLY A 230 -1.11 -3.79 -5.62
N TRP A 231 -0.63 -2.54 -5.73
CA TRP A 231 -1.42 -1.42 -6.25
C TRP A 231 -2.03 -1.74 -7.63
N ALA A 232 -1.19 -2.17 -8.58
CA ALA A 232 -1.64 -2.42 -9.95
C ALA A 232 -2.69 -3.53 -10.01
N PHE A 233 -2.60 -4.55 -9.16
CA PHE A 233 -3.55 -5.66 -9.10
C PHE A 233 -4.89 -5.21 -8.54
N ILE A 234 -4.90 -4.38 -7.49
CA ILE A 234 -6.14 -3.78 -6.99
C ILE A 234 -6.77 -2.89 -8.05
N TYR A 235 -5.97 -2.02 -8.68
CA TYR A 235 -6.45 -1.17 -9.77
C TYR A 235 -7.01 -2.02 -10.93
N PHE A 236 -6.37 -3.14 -11.27
CA PHE A 236 -6.86 -4.14 -12.22
C PHE A 236 -8.20 -4.72 -11.78
N CYS A 237 -8.38 -5.09 -10.52
CA CYS A 237 -9.63 -5.64 -10.01
C CYS A 237 -10.81 -4.68 -10.18
N TYR A 238 -10.63 -3.39 -9.91
CA TYR A 238 -11.68 -2.38 -10.05
C TYR A 238 -11.94 -1.94 -11.50
N ASN A 239 -10.93 -1.96 -12.38
CA ASN A 239 -11.01 -1.28 -13.69
C ASN A 239 -10.95 -2.22 -14.89
N PHE A 240 -10.52 -3.47 -14.73
CA PHE A 240 -10.46 -4.40 -15.86
C PHE A 240 -11.83 -4.96 -16.19
N LYS A 241 -12.25 -4.80 -17.46
CA LYS A 241 -13.53 -5.29 -18.00
C LYS A 241 -14.69 -4.95 -17.03
N ASP A 242 -14.83 -3.65 -16.75
CA ASP A 242 -15.90 -3.09 -15.91
C ASP A 242 -15.95 -3.71 -14.50
N GLY A 243 -14.77 -3.96 -13.91
CA GLY A 243 -14.67 -4.44 -12.53
C GLY A 243 -14.86 -5.95 -12.38
N LYS A 244 -14.49 -6.75 -13.40
CA LYS A 244 -14.64 -8.22 -13.43
C LYS A 244 -14.19 -8.92 -12.13
N TYR A 245 -13.16 -8.41 -11.46
CA TYR A 245 -12.57 -9.02 -10.27
C TYR A 245 -12.84 -8.22 -8.98
N LYS A 246 -13.69 -7.19 -9.03
CA LYS A 246 -13.98 -6.32 -7.90
C LYS A 246 -14.59 -7.09 -6.72
N GLU A 247 -15.64 -7.86 -6.96
CA GLU A 247 -16.31 -8.63 -5.90
C GLU A 247 -15.37 -9.63 -5.22
N ALA A 248 -14.53 -10.31 -6.02
CA ALA A 248 -13.53 -11.24 -5.50
C ALA A 248 -12.52 -10.53 -4.58
N PHE A 249 -12.05 -9.36 -5.01
CA PHE A 249 -11.15 -8.53 -4.19
C PHE A 249 -11.82 -8.05 -2.90
N GLU A 250 -13.07 -7.58 -2.96
CA GLU A 250 -13.80 -7.13 -1.77
C GLU A 250 -13.97 -8.26 -0.73
N LYS A 251 -14.20 -9.50 -1.17
CA LYS A 251 -14.20 -10.68 -0.29
C LYS A 251 -12.83 -10.95 0.34
N MET A 252 -11.74 -10.79 -0.40
CA MET A 252 -10.39 -10.92 0.17
C MET A 252 -10.14 -9.90 1.27
N VAL A 253 -10.53 -8.64 1.05
CA VAL A 253 -10.38 -7.58 2.07
C VAL A 253 -11.23 -7.90 3.31
N HIS A 254 -12.47 -8.33 3.11
CA HIS A 254 -13.35 -8.73 4.21
C HIS A 254 -12.72 -9.83 5.09
N ASP A 255 -12.14 -10.85 4.46
CA ASP A 255 -11.53 -11.98 5.14
C ASP A 255 -10.18 -11.61 5.80
N GLU A 256 -9.39 -10.75 5.16
CA GLU A 256 -8.12 -10.25 5.71
C GLU A 256 -8.36 -9.50 7.04
N LEU A 257 -9.38 -8.63 7.09
CA LEU A 257 -9.76 -7.89 8.30
C LEU A 257 -10.23 -8.81 9.43
N ARG A 258 -10.66 -10.05 9.12
CA ARG A 258 -11.15 -11.05 10.07
C ARG A 258 -10.13 -12.13 10.38
N TYR A 259 -8.92 -12.07 9.83
CA TYR A 259 -7.90 -13.13 9.91
C TYR A 259 -8.36 -14.46 9.31
N GLU A 260 -9.29 -14.38 8.37
CA GLU A 260 -9.87 -15.53 7.69
C GLU A 260 -9.32 -15.69 6.27
N TYR A 261 -8.46 -14.77 5.82
CA TYR A 261 -7.80 -14.84 4.52
C TYR A 261 -6.88 -16.06 4.42
N SER A 262 -6.92 -16.72 3.26
CA SER A 262 -5.95 -17.73 2.86
C SER A 262 -5.73 -17.68 1.35
N PHE A 263 -4.60 -18.23 0.90
CA PHE A 263 -4.32 -18.35 -0.52
C PHE A 263 -5.39 -19.18 -1.25
N ASP A 264 -5.91 -20.23 -0.61
CA ASP A 264 -6.94 -21.10 -1.18
C ASP A 264 -8.29 -20.37 -1.35
N LYS A 265 -8.70 -19.58 -0.35
CA LYS A 265 -9.90 -18.73 -0.48
C LYS A 265 -9.72 -17.66 -1.55
N CYS A 266 -8.53 -17.05 -1.63
CA CYS A 266 -8.20 -16.12 -2.70
C CYS A 266 -8.35 -16.76 -4.08
N ALA A 267 -7.83 -17.99 -4.24
CA ALA A 267 -7.99 -18.78 -5.45
C ALA A 267 -9.47 -19.07 -5.74
N GLU A 268 -10.26 -19.47 -4.74
CA GLU A 268 -11.69 -19.69 -4.85
C GLU A 268 -12.44 -18.44 -5.33
N TYR A 269 -12.21 -17.29 -4.71
CA TYR A 269 -12.86 -16.02 -5.07
C TYR A 269 -12.51 -15.56 -6.49
N LEU A 270 -11.29 -15.81 -6.94
CA LEU A 270 -10.85 -15.52 -8.31
C LEU A 270 -11.32 -16.57 -9.32
N GLY A 271 -11.86 -17.71 -8.86
CA GLY A 271 -12.24 -18.83 -9.70
C GLY A 271 -11.04 -19.58 -10.29
N MET A 272 -9.92 -19.66 -9.56
CA MET A 272 -8.70 -20.34 -9.96
C MET A 272 -8.70 -21.79 -9.47
N LYS A 273 -8.96 -22.75 -10.37
CA LYS A 273 -9.06 -24.19 -10.04
C LYS A 273 -7.88 -24.98 -10.57
N SER A 274 -7.18 -24.47 -11.58
CA SER A 274 -6.03 -25.12 -12.20
C SER A 274 -4.91 -24.14 -12.52
N ASP A 275 -3.76 -24.66 -12.94
CA ASP A 275 -2.64 -23.83 -13.38
C ASP A 275 -2.96 -23.04 -14.65
N GLU A 276 -3.81 -23.57 -15.53
CA GLU A 276 -4.28 -22.85 -16.73
C GLU A 276 -5.13 -21.62 -16.36
N ASP A 277 -5.93 -21.70 -15.28
CA ASP A 277 -6.67 -20.53 -14.78
C ASP A 277 -5.72 -19.43 -14.30
N TRP A 278 -4.66 -19.83 -13.57
CA TRP A 278 -3.62 -18.91 -13.11
C TRP A 278 -2.83 -18.30 -14.27
N GLU A 279 -2.52 -19.07 -15.31
CA GLU A 279 -1.88 -18.57 -16.52
C GLU A 279 -2.76 -17.57 -17.27
N ARG A 280 -4.07 -17.83 -17.34
CA ARG A 280 -5.05 -16.91 -17.93
C ARG A 280 -5.12 -15.61 -17.15
N LEU A 281 -5.23 -15.66 -15.81
CA LEU A 281 -5.22 -14.48 -14.96
C LEU A 281 -3.91 -13.70 -15.11
N ASN A 282 -2.77 -14.39 -15.12
CA ASN A 282 -1.47 -13.78 -15.34
C ASN A 282 -1.40 -13.06 -16.68
N LYS A 283 -1.92 -13.66 -17.77
CA LYS A 283 -1.97 -13.03 -19.09
C LYS A 283 -2.85 -11.79 -19.09
N GLU A 284 -4.03 -11.84 -18.47
CA GLU A 284 -4.93 -10.68 -18.36
C GLU A 284 -4.26 -9.53 -17.58
N PHE A 285 -3.70 -9.83 -16.41
CA PHE A 285 -3.02 -8.85 -15.57
C PHE A 285 -1.77 -8.26 -16.25
N PHE A 286 -0.91 -9.11 -16.82
CA PHE A 286 0.27 -8.67 -17.57
C PHE A 286 -0.12 -7.73 -18.72
N LEU A 287 -1.12 -8.10 -19.54
CA LEU A 287 -1.56 -7.26 -20.65
C LEU A 287 -2.18 -5.95 -20.18
N PHE A 288 -2.89 -5.97 -19.04
CA PHE A 288 -3.40 -4.76 -18.41
C PHE A 288 -2.27 -3.81 -18.02
N CYS A 289 -1.27 -4.31 -17.30
CA CYS A 289 -0.08 -3.53 -16.91
C CYS A 289 0.69 -3.02 -18.12
N PHE A 290 0.95 -3.89 -19.11
CA PHE A 290 1.80 -3.57 -20.26
C PHE A 290 1.14 -2.61 -21.27
N ARG A 291 -0.17 -2.74 -21.50
CA ARG A 291 -0.89 -2.00 -22.57
C ARG A 291 -1.92 -1.02 -22.04
N THR A 292 -2.79 -1.45 -21.14
CA THR A 292 -3.96 -0.66 -20.71
C THR A 292 -3.52 0.50 -19.82
N MET A 293 -2.69 0.24 -18.82
CA MET A 293 -2.20 1.28 -17.90
C MET A 293 -1.40 2.37 -18.63
N ARG A 294 -0.64 1.99 -19.68
CA ARG A 294 0.04 2.97 -20.55
C ARG A 294 -0.91 3.95 -21.23
N ARG A 295 -2.11 3.50 -21.63
CA ARG A 295 -3.12 4.40 -22.22
C ARG A 295 -3.73 5.31 -21.15
N LEU A 296 -3.95 4.80 -19.95
CA LEU A 296 -4.48 5.58 -18.82
C LEU A 296 -3.49 6.65 -18.37
N ALA A 297 -2.19 6.34 -18.32
CA ALA A 297 -1.14 7.27 -17.94
C ALA A 297 -0.98 8.47 -18.89
N ASN A 298 -1.52 8.39 -20.11
CA ASN A 298 -1.46 9.43 -21.13
C ASN A 298 -2.74 10.28 -21.23
N ARG A 299 -3.74 10.02 -20.39
CA ARG A 299 -4.96 10.83 -20.27
C ARG A 299 -4.76 11.90 -19.19
#